data_AF-A0A5C7JRI4-F1
#
_entry.id   AF-A0A5C7JRI4-F1
#
_cell.length_a   1.000
_cell.length_b   1.000
_cell.length_c   1.000
_cell.angle_alpha   90.00
_cell.angle_beta   90.00
_cell.angle_gamma   90.00
#
_symmetry.space_group_name_H-M   'P 1'
#
loop_
_entity.id
_entity.type
_entity.pdbx_description
1 polymer ?
#
loop_
_entity_poly.entity_id
_entity_poly.type
_entity_poly.pdbx_seq_one_letter_code
_entity_poly.pdbx_strand_id
1 'polypeptide(L)' 'MNPKKIAEYRKLLNVTKTATLKELKTIYRNSMKEDHPDTIADPVERLA' A
#
# COMPACT_ATOMS: atom_id res chain seq x y z
N MET A 1 -14.99 7.52 12.75
CA MET A 1 -14.27 7.18 11.49
C MET A 1 -14.65 8.22 10.44
N ASN A 2 -13.69 9.01 9.92
CA ASN A 2 -14.00 10.13 9.02
C ASN A 2 -13.95 9.65 7.55
N PRO A 3 -15.06 9.67 6.78
CA PRO A 3 -15.12 9.11 5.42
C PRO A 3 -14.14 9.75 4.43
N LYS A 4 -13.69 10.98 4.69
CA LYS A 4 -12.65 11.67 3.91
C LYS A 4 -11.33 10.88 3.89
N LYS A 5 -10.90 10.35 5.04
CA LYS A 5 -9.67 9.56 5.15
C LYS A 5 -9.74 8.25 4.36
N ILE A 6 -10.90 7.60 4.34
CA ILE A 6 -11.08 6.35 3.61
C ILE A 6 -10.93 6.58 2.09
N ALA A 7 -11.45 7.70 1.59
CA ALA A 7 -11.29 8.06 0.18
C ALA A 7 -9.81 8.34 -0.17
N GLU A 8 -9.05 8.97 0.72
CA GLU A 8 -7.61 9.19 0.55
C GLU A 8 -6.81 7.89 0.55
N TYR A 9 -7.04 6.98 1.50
CA TYR A 9 -6.37 5.68 1.53
C TYR A 9 -6.69 4.83 0.29
N ARG A 10 -7.92 4.92 -0.23
CA ARG A 10 -8.28 4.27 -1.49
C ARG A 10 -7.58 4.88 -2.70
N LYS A 11 -7.37 6.20 -2.73
CA LYS A 11 -6.55 6.84 -3.77
C LYS A 11 -5.08 6.40 -3.69
N LEU A 12 -4.51 6.30 -2.48
CA LEU A 12 -3.12 5.86 -2.29
C LEU A 12 -2.87 4.46 -2.83
N LEU A 13 -3.80 3.54 -2.57
CA LEU A 13 -3.73 2.16 -3.07
C LEU A 13 -4.27 2.01 -4.52
N ASN A 14 -4.61 3.13 -5.16
CA ASN A 14 -5.16 3.21 -6.52
C ASN A 14 -6.39 2.30 -6.74
N VAL A 15 -7.26 2.21 -5.72
CA VAL A 15 -8.45 1.35 -5.70
C VAL A 15 -9.75 2.15 -5.80
N THR A 16 -10.73 1.58 -6.48
CA THR A 16 -12.08 2.14 -6.57
C THR A 16 -12.89 1.93 -5.29
N LYS A 17 -13.99 2.68 -5.12
CA LYS A 17 -14.89 2.54 -3.97
C LYS A 17 -15.57 1.16 -3.87
N THR A 18 -15.57 0.41 -4.97
CA THR A 18 -16.13 -0.94 -5.07
C THR A 18 -15.14 -2.02 -4.65
N ALA A 19 -13.87 -1.68 -4.39
CA ALA A 19 -12.87 -2.63 -3.96
C ALA A 19 -13.25 -3.29 -2.64
N THR A 20 -13.29 -4.61 -2.65
CA THR A 20 -13.60 -5.46 -1.51
C THR A 20 -12.44 -5.50 -0.52
N LEU A 21 -12.71 -5.87 0.73
CA LEU A 21 -11.65 -6.02 1.75
C LEU A 21 -10.58 -7.03 1.34
N LYS A 22 -10.95 -8.06 0.56
CA LYS A 22 -10.02 -9.08 0.05
C LYS A 22 -9.04 -8.46 -0.94
N GLU A 23 -9.51 -7.64 -1.87
CA GLU A 23 -8.68 -6.96 -2.85
C GLU A 23 -7.76 -5.95 -2.19
N LEU A 24 -8.26 -5.15 -1.24
CA LEU A 24 -7.44 -4.20 -0.47
C LEU A 24 -6.27 -4.90 0.24
N LYS A 25 -6.55 -6.03 0.91
CA LYS A 25 -5.51 -6.82 1.59
C LYS A 25 -4.51 -7.41 0.62
N THR A 26 -4.94 -7.86 -0.55
CA THR A 26 -4.04 -8.41 -1.58
C THR A 26 -3.15 -7.34 -2.18
N ILE A 27 -3.70 -6.19 -2.57
CA ILE A 27 -2.95 -5.06 -3.13
C ILE A 27 -1.91 -4.56 -2.15
N TYR A 28 -2.29 -4.38 -0.87
CA TYR A 28 -1.36 -3.97 0.17
C TYR A 28 -0.18 -4.95 0.32
N ARG A 29 -0.45 -6.26 0.39
CA ARG A 29 0.61 -7.27 0.49
C ARG A 29 1.51 -7.33 -0.74
N ASN A 30 0.97 -7.05 -1.92
CA ASN A 30 1.76 -7.05 -3.15
C ASN A 30 2.68 -5.82 -3.21
N SER A 31 2.17 -4.62 -2.94
CA SER A 31 3.02 -3.42 -2.87
C SER A 31 4.12 -3.55 -1.81
N MET A 32 3.80 -4.11 -0.64
CA MET A 32 4.81 -4.38 0.39
C MET A 32 5.84 -5.44 0.00
N LYS A 33 5.61 -6.26 -1.03
CA LYS A 33 6.63 -7.21 -1.52
C LYS A 33 7.55 -6.58 -2.56
N GLU A 34 7.00 -5.71 -3.40
CA GLU A 34 7.78 -4.99 -4.43
C GLU A 34 8.65 -3.90 -3.79
N ASP A 35 8.10 -3.20 -2.80
CA ASP A 35 8.71 -1.99 -2.21
C ASP A 35 9.11 -2.21 -0.74
N HIS A 36 9.38 -3.44 -0.29
CA HIS A 36 9.79 -3.65 1.10
C HIS A 36 11.18 -3.05 1.35
N PRO A 37 11.39 -2.29 2.43
CA PRO A 37 12.75 -1.84 2.78
C PRO A 37 13.72 -3.00 3.00
N ASP A 38 13.25 -4.16 3.50
CA ASP A 38 14.10 -5.36 3.64
C ASP A 38 14.50 -5.98 2.30
N THR A 39 13.75 -5.76 1.22
CA THR A 39 14.14 -6.24 -0.12
C THR A 39 15.16 -5.33 -0.79
N ILE A 40 15.39 -4.12 -0.26
CA ILE A 40 16.47 -3.23 -0.72
C ILE A 40 17.79 -3.86 -0.29
N ALA A 41 18.55 -4.40 -1.24
CA ALA A 41 19.82 -5.07 -0.96
C ALA A 41 20.91 -4.09 -0.51
N ASP A 42 20.82 -2.84 -0.94
CA ASP A 42 21.77 -1.78 -0.58
C ASP A 42 21.41 -1.16 0.80
N PRO A 43 22.31 -1.27 1.80
CA PRO A 43 22.06 -0.73 3.14
C PRO A 43 22.01 0.80 3.20
N VAL A 44 22.57 1.51 2.22
CA VAL A 44 22.50 2.98 2.13
C VAL A 44 21.15 3.40 1.54
N GLU A 45 20.68 2.73 0.48
CA GLU A 45 19.35 3.01 -0.08
C GLU A 45 18.21 2.61 0.85
N ARG A 46 18.42 1.64 1.75
CA ARG A 46 17.41 1.23 2.74
C ARG A 46 17.11 2.30 3.80
N LEU A 47 18.08 3.18 4.10
CA LEU A 47 17.96 4.20 5.14
C LEU A 47 17.53 5.59 4.62
N ALA A 48 17.49 5.77 3.29
CA ALA A 48 17.16 7.02 2.61
C ALA A 48 15.64 7.24 2.51
#